data_AF-J4NPE8-F1
#
_entry.id   AF-J4NPE8-F1
#
_cell.length_a   1.000
_cell.length_b   1.000
_cell.length_c   1.000
_cell.angle_alpha   90.00
_cell.angle_beta   90.00
_cell.angle_gamma   90.00
#
_symmetry.space_group_name_H-M   'P 1'
#
loop_
_entity.id
_entity.type
_entity.pdbx_description
1 polymer ?
#
loop_
_entity_poly.entity_id
_entity_poly.type
_entity_poly.pdbx_seq_one_letter_code
_entity_poly.pdbx_strand_id
1 'polypeptide(L)'
;MVAFSSEKALMMPQGSWALAAINQQDPKFEVGMFAFPGEEVGKEVTVGAGDMALSTSATTKHPKETEEFISYMTSPKAMQSYYDVDGSPVAVKGIQEKEDSALAEISKLAFTDKHYVWLGQHWNSEEDFFNLSAGYLMDKNLKNMANNLNAFFNPMKADLD
;
A
#
# COMPACT_ATOMS: atom_id res chain seq x y z
N MET A 1 13.32 5.76 -7.78
CA MET A 1 12.43 6.82 -8.29
C MET A 1 13.06 7.64 -9.42
N VAL A 2 14.20 8.32 -9.20
CA VAL A 2 14.87 9.10 -10.26
C VAL A 2 15.21 8.26 -11.50
N ALA A 3 15.75 7.04 -11.32
CA ALA A 3 16.06 6.17 -12.45
C ALA A 3 14.82 5.82 -13.29
N PHE A 4 13.67 5.58 -12.65
CA PHE A 4 12.40 5.32 -13.35
C PHE A 4 11.89 6.58 -14.07
N SER A 5 11.82 7.70 -13.36
CA SER A 5 11.27 8.96 -13.91
C SER A 5 12.15 9.57 -15.01
N SER A 6 13.42 9.19 -15.09
CA SER A 6 14.37 9.59 -16.15
C SER A 6 14.58 8.52 -17.22
N GLU A 7 13.68 7.54 -17.32
CA GLU A 7 13.70 6.47 -18.34
C GLU A 7 14.94 5.56 -18.31
N LYS A 8 15.73 5.62 -17.23
CA LYS A 8 16.90 4.73 -17.00
C LYS A 8 16.50 3.37 -16.42
N ALA A 9 15.26 3.23 -15.96
CA ALA A 9 14.68 1.98 -15.50
C ALA A 9 13.22 1.89 -15.98
N LEU A 10 12.84 0.76 -16.58
CA LEU A 10 11.48 0.54 -17.10
C LEU A 10 10.45 0.27 -16.01
N MET A 11 10.88 -0.25 -14.86
CA MET A 11 10.01 -0.64 -13.75
C MET A 11 10.63 -0.26 -12.41
N MET A 12 9.78 -0.01 -11.42
CA MET A 12 10.17 0.25 -10.03
C MET A 12 9.14 -0.40 -9.09
N PRO A 13 9.53 -1.41 -8.29
CA PRO A 13 8.62 -2.00 -7.30
C PRO A 13 8.38 -1.01 -6.16
N GLN A 14 7.13 -0.60 -5.97
CA GLN A 14 6.71 0.29 -4.88
C GLN A 14 5.19 0.18 -4.65
N GLY A 15 4.64 0.78 -3.59
CA GLY A 15 3.20 0.95 -3.37
C GLY A 15 2.60 2.19 -4.06
N SER A 16 1.27 2.30 -4.00
CA SER A 16 0.48 3.35 -4.68
C SER A 16 0.91 4.77 -4.30
N TRP A 17 1.36 4.96 -3.05
CA TRP A 17 1.85 6.23 -2.52
C TRP A 17 3.03 6.83 -3.32
N ALA A 18 3.73 6.04 -4.13
CA ALA A 18 4.81 6.55 -4.99
C ALA A 18 4.33 7.47 -6.10
N LEU A 19 3.08 7.33 -6.55
CA LEU A 19 2.59 7.99 -7.75
C LEU A 19 2.67 9.52 -7.64
N ALA A 20 2.31 10.08 -6.50
CA ALA A 20 2.41 11.52 -6.26
C ALA A 20 3.85 12.02 -6.44
N ALA A 21 4.83 11.31 -5.88
CA ALA A 21 6.25 11.65 -6.00
C ALA A 21 6.81 11.43 -7.41
N ILE A 22 6.32 10.42 -8.14
CA ILE A 22 6.65 10.20 -9.56
C ILE A 22 6.10 11.35 -10.42
N ASN A 23 4.84 11.73 -10.23
CA ASN A 23 4.20 12.82 -10.99
C ASN A 23 4.91 14.17 -10.77
N GLN A 24 5.44 14.42 -9.57
CA GLN A 24 6.27 15.60 -9.29
C GLN A 24 7.57 15.65 -10.09
N GLN A 25 8.07 14.52 -10.60
CA GLN A 25 9.23 14.48 -11.48
C GLN A 25 8.89 14.80 -12.95
N ASP A 26 7.61 15.01 -13.29
CA ASP A 26 7.13 15.32 -14.64
C ASP A 26 7.68 14.34 -15.72
N PRO A 27 7.42 13.02 -15.55
CA PRO A 27 7.91 12.01 -16.49
C PRO A 27 7.36 12.26 -17.90
N LYS A 28 8.19 12.02 -18.91
CA LYS A 28 7.83 12.25 -20.33
C LYS A 28 7.18 11.04 -21.00
N PHE A 29 6.66 10.13 -20.19
CA PHE A 29 5.99 8.90 -20.59
C PHE A 29 4.78 8.65 -19.69
N GLU A 30 3.87 7.78 -20.15
CA GLU A 30 2.70 7.36 -19.38
C GLU A 30 3.10 6.36 -18.29
N VAL A 31 2.71 6.64 -17.05
CA VAL A 31 2.98 5.78 -15.90
C VAL A 31 1.80 4.82 -15.72
N GLY A 32 2.10 3.54 -15.51
CA GLY A 32 1.13 2.53 -15.12
C GLY A 32 1.66 1.68 -13.98
N MET A 33 0.74 1.13 -13.18
CA MET A 33 1.03 0.24 -12.08
C MET A 33 0.24 -1.06 -12.25
N PHE A 34 0.91 -2.19 -12.04
CA PHE A 34 0.30 -3.51 -12.13
C PHE A 34 0.76 -4.37 -10.94
N ALA A 35 -0.08 -5.34 -10.56
CA ALA A 35 0.18 -6.18 -9.41
C ALA A 35 1.27 -7.21 -9.72
N PHE A 36 1.96 -7.68 -8.67
CA PHE A 36 2.86 -8.81 -8.83
C PHE A 36 2.07 -10.04 -9.31
N PRO A 37 2.57 -10.77 -10.32
CA PRO A 37 1.86 -11.92 -10.84
C PRO A 37 1.89 -13.07 -9.84
N GLY A 38 0.85 -13.90 -9.86
CA GLY A 38 0.89 -15.23 -9.24
C GLY A 38 1.53 -16.26 -10.17
N GLU A 39 1.51 -17.53 -9.75
CA GLU A 39 2.02 -18.65 -10.56
C GLU A 39 1.18 -18.91 -11.83
N GLU A 40 -0.10 -18.54 -11.80
CA GLU A 40 -1.03 -18.66 -12.93
C GLU A 40 -1.66 -17.32 -13.29
N VAL A 41 -2.15 -17.21 -14.53
CA VAL A 41 -2.94 -16.05 -14.98
C VAL A 41 -4.17 -15.88 -14.10
N GLY A 42 -4.44 -14.67 -13.63
CA GLY A 42 -5.56 -14.37 -12.76
C GLY A 42 -5.29 -14.64 -11.27
N LYS A 43 -4.04 -14.95 -10.89
CA LYS A 43 -3.60 -15.15 -9.50
C LYS A 43 -2.74 -14.00 -8.96
N GLU A 44 -2.69 -12.88 -9.67
CA GLU A 44 -2.13 -11.63 -9.17
C GLU A 44 -2.82 -11.16 -7.88
N VAL A 45 -2.01 -10.64 -6.97
CA VAL A 45 -2.44 -10.13 -5.67
C VAL A 45 -1.73 -8.83 -5.37
N THR A 46 -2.35 -7.99 -4.55
CA THR A 46 -1.75 -6.77 -4.02
C THR A 46 -1.83 -6.79 -2.50
N VAL A 47 -1.04 -5.93 -1.85
CA VAL A 47 -0.97 -5.80 -0.40
C VAL A 47 -1.02 -4.33 -0.01
N GLY A 48 -1.79 -4.02 1.03
CA GLY A 48 -2.02 -2.65 1.47
C GLY A 48 -2.82 -2.60 2.78
N ALA A 49 -3.06 -1.41 3.29
CA ALA A 49 -3.95 -1.19 4.43
C ALA A 49 -4.65 0.17 4.26
N GLY A 50 -5.49 0.55 5.23
CA GLY A 50 -6.05 1.89 5.25
C GLY A 50 -4.94 2.93 5.42
N ASP A 51 -4.75 3.78 4.41
CA ASP A 51 -3.84 4.92 4.45
C ASP A 51 -4.54 6.12 5.14
N MET A 52 -5.47 6.75 4.42
CA MET A 52 -6.42 7.68 5.03
C MET A 52 -7.49 6.90 5.80
N ALA A 53 -7.19 6.59 7.05
CA ALA A 53 -8.07 5.89 7.99
C ALA A 53 -8.27 6.72 9.26
N LEU A 54 -9.52 7.14 9.50
CA LEU A 54 -9.85 8.06 10.60
C LEU A 54 -10.42 7.29 11.79
N SER A 55 -9.92 7.62 12.99
CA SER A 55 -10.43 7.12 14.27
C SER A 55 -10.79 8.29 15.19
N THR A 56 -11.72 8.05 16.11
CA THR A 56 -12.14 9.04 17.11
C THR A 56 -11.70 8.61 18.50
N SER A 57 -11.27 9.54 19.35
CA SER A 57 -10.97 9.22 20.75
C SER A 57 -12.23 8.78 21.49
N ALA A 58 -12.16 7.65 22.19
CA ALA A 58 -13.25 7.15 23.03
C ALA A 58 -13.59 8.07 24.21
N THR A 59 -12.69 8.98 24.58
CA THR A 59 -12.85 9.93 25.71
C THR A 59 -12.91 11.39 25.25
N THR A 60 -13.21 11.63 23.96
CA THR A 60 -13.36 13.00 23.44
C THR A 60 -14.41 13.78 24.23
N LYS A 61 -14.11 15.06 24.50
CA LYS A 61 -15.07 16.00 25.10
C LYS A 61 -16.07 16.55 24.08
N HIS A 62 -15.84 16.27 22.79
CA HIS A 62 -16.59 16.82 21.66
C HIS A 62 -17.06 15.70 20.71
N PRO A 63 -17.87 14.73 21.18
CA PRO A 63 -18.26 13.58 20.37
C PRO A 63 -19.08 13.96 19.14
N LYS A 64 -19.99 14.94 19.26
CA LYS A 64 -20.86 15.38 18.17
C LYS A 64 -20.08 16.04 17.04
N GLU A 65 -19.18 16.96 17.39
CA GLU A 65 -18.34 17.68 16.43
C GLU A 65 -17.36 16.74 15.73
N THR A 66 -16.85 15.74 16.47
CA THR A 66 -15.99 14.71 15.89
C THR A 66 -16.77 13.83 14.90
N GLU A 67 -17.98 13.39 15.27
CA GLU A 67 -18.86 12.60 14.39
C GLU A 67 -19.25 13.39 13.12
N GLU A 68 -19.56 14.68 13.25
CA GLU A 68 -19.83 15.57 12.11
C GLU A 68 -18.64 15.66 11.16
N PHE A 69 -17.41 15.79 11.69
CA PHE A 69 -16.21 15.80 10.89
C PHE A 69 -15.98 14.47 10.14
N ILE A 70 -16.12 13.33 10.82
CA ILE A 70 -15.97 12.01 10.19
C ILE A 70 -17.06 11.80 9.13
N SER A 71 -18.29 12.21 9.42
CA SER A 71 -19.41 12.15 8.48
C SER A 71 -19.14 12.97 7.22
N TYR A 72 -18.59 14.18 7.39
CA TYR A 72 -18.18 15.01 6.25
C TYR A 72 -17.07 14.34 5.43
N MET A 73 -16.00 13.88 6.07
CA MET A 73 -14.87 13.24 5.39
C MET A 73 -15.26 11.96 4.64
N THR A 74 -16.27 11.24 5.14
CA THR A 74 -16.82 10.04 4.48
C THR A 74 -17.95 10.33 3.49
N SER A 75 -18.26 11.60 3.25
CA SER A 75 -19.20 12.00 2.20
C SER A 75 -18.57 11.91 0.80
N PRO A 76 -19.35 11.63 -0.26
CA PRO A 76 -18.84 11.61 -1.63
C PRO A 76 -18.15 12.91 -2.04
N LYS A 77 -18.66 14.06 -1.60
CA LYS A 77 -18.08 15.38 -1.94
C LYS A 77 -16.67 15.54 -1.39
N ALA A 78 -16.47 15.26 -0.10
CA ALA A 78 -15.16 15.43 0.53
C ALA A 78 -14.16 14.40 0.00
N MET A 79 -14.59 13.14 -0.09
CA MET A 79 -13.70 12.06 -0.53
C MET A 79 -13.36 12.15 -2.01
N GLN A 80 -14.27 12.62 -2.88
CA GLN A 80 -13.94 12.83 -4.29
C GLN A 80 -12.83 13.88 -4.43
N SER A 81 -12.91 14.97 -3.65
CA SER A 81 -11.88 16.01 -3.65
C SER A 81 -10.52 15.48 -3.20
N TYR A 82 -10.50 14.56 -2.23
CA TYR A 82 -9.29 13.88 -1.78
C TYR A 82 -8.75 12.93 -2.88
N TYR A 83 -9.62 12.06 -3.41
CA TYR A 83 -9.28 11.10 -4.46
C TYR A 83 -8.72 11.78 -5.72
N ASP A 84 -9.28 12.93 -6.12
CA ASP A 84 -8.86 13.62 -7.34
C ASP A 84 -7.39 14.07 -7.31
N VAL A 85 -6.83 14.25 -6.11
CA VAL A 85 -5.43 14.63 -5.86
C VAL A 85 -4.56 13.42 -5.55
N ASP A 86 -5.01 12.56 -4.62
CA ASP A 86 -4.22 11.43 -4.12
C ASP A 86 -4.21 10.25 -5.11
N GLY A 87 -5.37 9.95 -5.69
CA GLY A 87 -5.55 8.90 -6.69
C GLY A 87 -5.62 7.47 -6.14
N SER A 88 -5.32 7.23 -4.85
CA SER A 88 -5.40 5.88 -4.28
C SER A 88 -6.84 5.35 -4.26
N PRO A 89 -7.04 4.01 -4.33
CA PRO A 89 -8.36 3.41 -4.19
C PRO A 89 -9.03 3.81 -2.87
N VAL A 90 -10.31 4.17 -2.91
CA VAL A 90 -11.05 4.62 -1.71
C VAL A 90 -12.24 3.72 -1.40
N ALA A 91 -12.46 3.43 -0.12
CA ALA A 91 -13.55 2.56 0.33
C ALA A 91 -14.91 3.28 0.46
N VAL A 92 -14.92 4.62 0.34
CA VAL A 92 -16.16 5.41 0.39
C VAL A 92 -16.98 5.15 -0.86
N LYS A 93 -18.27 4.90 -0.69
CA LYS A 93 -19.19 4.64 -1.80
C LYS A 93 -19.50 5.92 -2.59
N GLY A 94 -19.73 5.77 -3.89
CA GLY A 94 -20.18 6.87 -4.76
C GLY A 94 -19.07 7.78 -5.30
N ILE A 95 -17.81 7.36 -5.15
CA ILE A 95 -16.66 8.03 -5.75
C ILE A 95 -16.51 7.58 -7.20
N GLN A 96 -16.24 8.53 -8.08
CA GLN A 96 -15.91 8.30 -9.48
C GLN A 96 -14.40 8.12 -9.57
N GLU A 97 -13.96 6.87 -9.70
CA GLU A 97 -12.56 6.56 -9.95
C GLU A 97 -12.20 6.80 -11.43
N LYS A 98 -10.97 7.25 -11.69
CA LYS A 98 -10.47 7.54 -13.03
C LYS A 98 -10.05 6.22 -13.71
N GLU A 99 -10.74 5.85 -14.79
CA GLU A 99 -10.43 4.63 -15.55
C GLU A 99 -9.03 4.66 -16.20
N ASP A 100 -8.54 5.85 -16.54
CA ASP A 100 -7.22 6.12 -17.11
C ASP A 100 -6.14 6.40 -16.06
N SER A 101 -6.43 6.18 -14.77
CA SER A 101 -5.46 6.33 -13.70
C SER A 101 -4.29 5.36 -13.88
N ALA A 102 -3.08 5.83 -13.56
CA ALA A 102 -1.90 4.99 -13.43
C ALA A 102 -2.10 3.82 -12.44
N LEU A 103 -3.05 3.95 -11.50
CA LEU A 103 -3.39 2.93 -10.49
C LEU A 103 -4.56 2.03 -10.90
N ALA A 104 -5.21 2.24 -12.06
CA ALA A 104 -6.46 1.58 -12.41
C ALA A 104 -6.41 0.04 -12.30
N GLU A 105 -5.32 -0.59 -12.75
CA GLU A 105 -5.18 -2.06 -12.65
C GLU A 105 -5.01 -2.55 -11.20
N ILE A 106 -4.35 -1.78 -10.34
CA ILE A 106 -4.26 -2.09 -8.90
C ILE A 106 -5.61 -1.84 -8.22
N SER A 107 -6.32 -0.77 -8.57
CA SER A 107 -7.64 -0.44 -8.02
C SER A 107 -8.66 -1.56 -8.23
N LYS A 108 -8.58 -2.30 -9.35
CA LYS A 108 -9.45 -3.48 -9.59
C LYS A 108 -9.29 -4.58 -8.54
N LEU A 109 -8.14 -4.68 -7.89
CA LEU A 109 -7.88 -5.63 -6.82
C LEU A 109 -8.24 -5.08 -5.45
N ALA A 110 -8.31 -3.75 -5.31
CA ALA A 110 -8.56 -3.10 -4.03
C ALA A 110 -9.91 -3.52 -3.42
N PHE A 111 -9.89 -3.77 -2.11
CA PHE A 111 -11.06 -4.18 -1.32
C PHE A 111 -11.69 -5.52 -1.74
N THR A 112 -10.96 -6.34 -2.49
CA THR A 112 -11.31 -7.74 -2.82
C THR A 112 -10.52 -8.73 -1.97
N ASP A 113 -10.77 -10.03 -2.12
CA ASP A 113 -9.96 -11.11 -1.53
C ASP A 113 -8.52 -11.19 -2.09
N LYS A 114 -8.23 -10.44 -3.16
CA LYS A 114 -6.89 -10.28 -3.74
C LYS A 114 -6.11 -9.09 -3.17
N HIS A 115 -6.71 -8.30 -2.28
CA HIS A 115 -6.04 -7.22 -1.55
C HIS A 115 -5.77 -7.67 -0.12
N TYR A 116 -4.58 -8.20 0.11
CA TYR A 116 -4.17 -8.60 1.46
C TYR A 116 -3.87 -7.39 2.33
N VAL A 117 -4.17 -7.51 3.62
CA VAL A 117 -3.63 -6.57 4.61
C VAL A 117 -2.13 -6.80 4.76
N TRP A 118 -1.35 -5.75 5.02
CA TRP A 118 0.07 -5.88 5.37
C TRP A 118 0.28 -6.98 6.41
N LEU A 119 1.15 -7.96 6.10
CA LEU A 119 1.43 -9.08 6.99
C LEU A 119 2.00 -8.61 8.34
N GLY A 120 2.70 -7.46 8.35
CA GLY A 120 3.17 -6.77 9.54
C GLY A 120 2.07 -6.45 10.57
N GLN A 121 0.79 -6.45 10.19
CA GLN A 121 -0.34 -6.31 11.12
C GLN A 121 -0.28 -7.36 12.26
N HIS A 122 0.31 -8.52 12.02
CA HIS A 122 0.42 -9.60 12.99
C HIS A 122 1.83 -9.74 13.59
N TRP A 123 2.73 -8.79 13.30
CA TRP A 123 4.12 -8.82 13.73
C TRP A 123 4.38 -7.75 14.79
N ASN A 124 5.43 -7.92 15.59
CA ASN A 124 5.83 -6.91 16.58
C ASN A 124 6.81 -5.86 16.02
N SER A 125 7.31 -6.07 14.80
CA SER A 125 8.27 -5.22 14.08
C SER A 125 8.29 -5.61 12.59
N GLU A 126 8.89 -4.77 11.74
CA GLU A 126 9.02 -5.04 10.29
C GLU A 126 10.43 -4.77 9.73
N GLU A 127 11.28 -4.05 10.46
CA GLU A 127 12.58 -3.55 9.96
C GLU A 127 13.52 -4.68 9.51
N ASP A 128 13.65 -5.73 10.32
CA ASP A 128 14.49 -6.89 9.99
C ASP A 128 13.96 -7.67 8.78
N PHE A 129 12.64 -7.66 8.54
CA PHE A 129 12.05 -8.24 7.34
C PHE A 129 12.44 -7.46 6.08
N PHE A 130 12.53 -6.12 6.16
CA PHE A 130 13.03 -5.30 5.06
C PHE A 130 14.52 -5.55 4.82
N ASN A 131 15.31 -5.60 5.90
CA ASN A 131 16.76 -5.82 5.82
C ASN A 131 17.11 -7.19 5.24
N LEU A 132 16.44 -8.27 5.68
CA LEU A 132 16.68 -9.61 5.14
C LEU A 132 16.28 -9.72 3.67
N SER A 133 15.23 -9.02 3.25
CA SER A 133 14.76 -9.01 1.85
C SER A 133 15.75 -8.30 0.93
N ALA A 134 16.22 -7.11 1.33
CA ALA A 134 17.27 -6.40 0.61
C ALA A 134 18.60 -7.18 0.62
N GLY A 135 18.96 -7.77 1.76
CA GLY A 135 20.15 -8.60 1.90
C GLY A 135 20.17 -9.77 0.91
N TYR A 136 19.05 -10.47 0.76
CA TYR A 136 18.92 -11.56 -0.20
C TYR A 136 19.09 -11.09 -1.66
N LEU A 137 18.55 -9.93 -2.02
CA LEU A 137 18.75 -9.36 -3.37
C LEU A 137 20.23 -9.08 -3.66
N MET A 138 21.00 -8.73 -2.63
CA MET A 138 22.43 -8.41 -2.75
C MET A 138 23.32 -9.67 -2.76
N ASP A 139 23.09 -10.63 -1.87
CA ASP A 139 23.97 -11.78 -1.67
C ASP A 139 23.48 -13.07 -2.37
N LYS A 140 22.19 -13.13 -2.75
CA LYS A 140 21.49 -14.30 -3.32
C LYS A 140 21.62 -15.57 -2.48
N ASN A 141 21.87 -15.44 -1.18
CA ASN A 141 22.12 -16.55 -0.28
C ASN A 141 20.82 -17.03 0.39
N LEU A 142 20.20 -18.06 -0.19
CA LEU A 142 18.96 -18.65 0.32
C LEU A 142 19.09 -19.18 1.75
N LYS A 143 20.24 -19.76 2.11
CA LYS A 143 20.45 -20.27 3.47
C LYS A 143 20.50 -19.13 4.49
N ASN A 144 21.15 -18.03 4.13
CA ASN A 144 21.20 -16.82 4.96
C ASN A 144 19.81 -16.22 5.13
N MET A 145 19.05 -16.06 4.04
CA MET A 145 17.67 -15.58 4.10
C MET A 145 16.79 -16.47 4.99
N ALA A 146 16.86 -17.80 4.85
CA ALA A 146 16.11 -18.73 5.70
C ALA A 146 16.48 -18.62 7.18
N ASN A 147 17.76 -18.45 7.51
CA ASN A 147 18.21 -18.23 8.88
C ASN A 147 17.68 -16.89 9.43
N ASN A 148 17.72 -15.82 8.65
CA ASN A 148 17.26 -14.50 9.06
C ASN A 148 15.74 -14.45 9.24
N LEU A 149 14.97 -15.18 8.42
CA LEU A 149 13.53 -15.35 8.62
C LEU A 149 13.22 -16.03 9.96
N ASN A 150 13.98 -17.08 10.32
CA ASN A 150 13.83 -17.70 11.63
C ASN A 150 14.20 -16.74 12.76
N ALA A 151 15.30 -16.00 12.62
CA ALA A 151 15.72 -15.02 13.62
C ALA A 151 14.66 -13.93 13.84
N PHE A 152 14.01 -13.47 12.77
CA PHE A 152 12.93 -12.48 12.82
C PHE A 152 11.64 -13.01 13.45
N PHE A 153 11.17 -14.19 13.04
CA PHE A 153 9.87 -14.71 13.48
C PHE A 153 9.89 -15.47 14.80
N ASN A 154 11.01 -16.06 15.21
CA ASN A 154 11.04 -16.89 16.42
C ASN A 154 10.70 -16.14 17.72
N PRO A 155 11.16 -14.89 17.95
CA PRO A 155 10.75 -14.12 19.13
C PRO A 155 9.23 -13.95 19.21
N MET A 156 8.56 -13.69 18.08
CA MET A 156 7.11 -13.49 18.03
C MET A 156 6.31 -14.76 18.33
N LYS A 157 6.92 -15.94 18.18
CA LYS A 157 6.29 -17.22 18.50
C LYS A 157 6.41 -17.58 19.98
N ALA A 158 7.46 -17.09 20.64
CA ALA A 158 7.70 -17.37 22.05
C ALA A 158 6.70 -16.64 22.97
N ASP A 159 6.12 -15.53 22.51
CA ASP A 159 5.10 -14.76 23.23
C ASP A 159 3.67 -15.35 23.11
N LEU A 160 3.52 -16.52 22.47
CA LEU A 160 2.23 -17.22 22.28
C LEU A 160 2.01 -18.39 23.25
N ASP A 161 2.99 -18.71 24.10
CA ASP A 161 2.91 -19.68 25.21
C ASP A 161 2.68 -18.98 26.55
#